data_AF-R3TSK8-F1
#
_entry.id   AF-R3TSK8-F1
#
_cell.length_a   1.000
_cell.length_b   1.000
_cell.length_c   1.000
_cell.angle_alpha   90.00
_cell.angle_beta   90.00
_cell.angle_gamma   90.00
#
_symmetry.space_group_name_H-M   'P 1'
#
loop_
_entity.id
_entity.type
_entity.pdbx_description
1 polymer ?
#
loop_
_entity_poly.entity_id
_entity_poly.type
_entity_poly.pdbx_seq_one_letter_code
_entity_poly.pdbx_strand_id
1 'polypeptide(L)'
;MIQKRKITIQSESWSNTEGNHRYLLKKVRGDAPLFLGMSTMLIQGQIRKQEFSGILAVNLFSSTKIKGTAQSLTGGSDDQTFTVSETCLAEKQLTEIIIGVDSILRTNELAKKQLETFYALLSTKQKKQVKVFVDEEEHPTHPLAPKVWYEWCYISYAQYWKKNPMTKGV
;
A
#
# COMPACT_ATOMS: atom_id res chain seq x y z
N MET A 1 30.64 -14.20 21.12
CA MET A 1 29.68 -14.16 22.26
C MET A 1 28.30 -13.89 21.69
N ILE A 2 27.31 -14.76 21.91
CA ILE A 2 25.96 -14.60 21.34
C ILE A 2 25.08 -13.88 22.36
N GLN A 3 24.48 -12.75 21.96
CA GLN A 3 23.58 -11.97 22.81
C GLN A 3 22.13 -12.35 22.48
N LYS A 4 21.46 -13.07 23.40
CA LYS A 4 20.05 -13.43 23.25
C LYS A 4 19.18 -12.23 23.66
N ARG A 5 18.35 -11.73 22.75
CA ARG A 5 17.33 -10.71 23.04
C ARG A 5 15.94 -11.33 22.91
N LYS A 6 15.08 -11.09 23.91
CA LYS A 6 13.66 -11.42 23.83
C LYS A 6 12.97 -10.27 23.09
N ILE A 7 12.25 -10.61 22.03
CA ILE A 7 11.62 -9.62 21.14
C ILE A 7 10.14 -9.96 21.05
N THR A 8 9.28 -8.95 21.16
CA THR A 8 7.83 -9.07 21.00
C THR A 8 7.43 -8.39 19.70
N ILE A 9 6.71 -9.11 18.84
CA ILE A 9 6.12 -8.57 17.62
C ILE A 9 4.61 -8.48 17.85
N GLN A 10 4.01 -7.32 17.54
CA GLN A 10 2.57 -7.19 17.44
C GLN A 10 2.17 -7.14 15.95
N SER A 11 1.39 -8.13 15.52
CA SER A 11 0.83 -8.20 14.18
C SER A 11 -0.66 -8.41 14.25
N GLU A 12 -1.39 -7.69 13.41
CA GLU A 12 -2.83 -7.77 13.29
C GLU A 12 -3.20 -7.84 11.81
N SER A 13 -4.14 -8.72 11.46
CA SER A 13 -4.59 -8.93 10.09
C SER A 13 -6.11 -8.95 10.06
N TRP A 14 -6.70 -8.08 9.24
CA TRP A 14 -8.15 -8.03 9.07
C TRP A 14 -8.50 -8.56 7.68
N SER A 15 -9.44 -9.49 7.64
CA SER A 15 -9.90 -10.14 6.42
C SER A 15 -11.40 -10.33 6.46
N ASN A 16 -12.03 -10.51 5.31
CA ASN A 16 -13.43 -10.90 5.26
C ASN A 16 -13.62 -12.32 5.85
N THR A 17 -14.85 -12.65 6.24
CA THR A 17 -15.20 -13.96 6.84
C THR A 17 -14.80 -15.16 5.99
N GLU A 18 -14.76 -14.99 4.66
CA GLU A 18 -14.39 -16.03 3.70
C GLU A 18 -12.87 -16.17 3.49
N GLY A 19 -12.06 -15.26 4.04
CA GLY A 19 -10.60 -15.23 3.82
C GLY A 19 -10.20 -14.96 2.37
N ASN A 20 -11.08 -14.35 1.58
CA ASN A 20 -10.89 -14.03 0.17
C ASN A 20 -10.37 -12.61 -0.05
N HIS A 21 -10.52 -11.74 0.94
CA HIS A 21 -10.04 -10.38 0.91
C HIS A 21 -9.32 -10.05 2.23
N ARG A 22 -8.08 -9.55 2.13
CA ARG A 22 -7.33 -9.01 3.28
C ARG A 22 -7.34 -7.49 3.20
N TYR A 23 -7.99 -6.87 4.17
CA TYR A 23 -8.16 -5.42 4.27
C TYR A 23 -6.92 -4.75 4.82
N LEU A 24 -6.43 -5.23 5.96
CA LEU A 24 -5.34 -4.62 6.71
C LEU A 24 -4.32 -5.67 7.10
N LEU A 25 -3.05 -5.28 7.00
CA LEU A 25 -1.97 -5.87 7.75
C LEU A 25 -1.28 -4.78 8.55
N LYS A 26 -1.49 -4.77 9.87
CA LYS A 26 -0.80 -3.90 10.82
C LYS A 26 0.38 -4.64 11.41
N LYS A 27 1.55 -4.00 11.38
CA LYS A 27 2.75 -4.52 12.02
C LYS A 27 3.50 -3.40 12.71
N VAL A 28 3.67 -3.56 14.02
CA VAL A 28 4.43 -2.66 14.87
C VAL A 28 5.73 -3.37 15.27
N ARG A 29 6.83 -2.61 15.30
CA ARG A 29 8.19 -3.15 15.47
C ARG A 29 8.35 -4.05 16.69
N GLY A 30 8.96 -5.20 16.43
CA GLY A 30 9.90 -5.90 17.31
C GLY A 30 11.18 -6.19 16.50
N ASP A 31 12.36 -6.18 17.13
CA ASP A 31 13.68 -6.30 16.49
C ASP A 31 14.02 -7.66 15.81
N ALA A 32 13.03 -8.47 15.39
CA ALA A 32 13.27 -9.81 14.83
C ALA A 32 12.91 -9.90 13.33
N PRO A 33 13.65 -10.67 12.51
CA PRO A 33 13.19 -11.02 11.17
C PRO A 33 11.98 -11.95 11.27
N LEU A 34 10.86 -11.61 10.62
CA LEU A 34 9.71 -12.51 10.50
C LEU A 34 9.82 -13.35 9.23
N PHE A 35 9.57 -14.64 9.37
CA PHE A 35 9.14 -15.51 8.26
C PHE A 35 7.69 -15.17 7.91
N LEU A 36 7.48 -14.47 6.80
CA LEU A 36 6.16 -14.20 6.21
C LEU A 36 6.34 -14.15 4.68
N GLY A 37 5.26 -14.31 3.91
CA GLY A 37 5.33 -14.41 2.44
C GLY A 37 6.15 -13.29 1.78
N MET A 38 6.73 -13.56 0.60
CA MET A 38 7.70 -12.69 -0.08
C MET A 38 7.29 -11.21 -0.09
N SER A 39 6.00 -10.94 -0.29
CA SER A 39 5.45 -9.58 -0.32
C SER A 39 5.74 -8.78 0.94
N THR A 40 5.49 -9.39 2.09
CA THR A 40 5.70 -8.79 3.40
C THR A 40 7.18 -8.68 3.76
N MET A 41 8.03 -9.60 3.29
CA MET A 41 9.47 -9.53 3.51
C MET A 41 10.11 -8.36 2.76
N LEU A 42 9.75 -8.18 1.48
CA LEU A 42 10.27 -7.09 0.65
C LEU A 42 9.88 -5.73 1.21
N ILE A 43 8.60 -5.56 1.54
CA ILE A 43 8.08 -4.33 2.17
C ILE A 43 8.78 -4.07 3.51
N GLN A 44 8.88 -5.08 4.40
CA GLN A 44 9.55 -4.92 5.70
C GLN A 44 11.04 -4.61 5.58
N GLY A 45 11.74 -5.23 4.63
CA GLY A 45 13.15 -4.97 4.39
C GLY A 45 13.41 -3.50 4.06
N GLN A 46 12.51 -2.89 3.29
CA GLN A 46 12.64 -1.50 2.85
C GLN A 46 12.22 -0.50 3.92
N ILE A 47 11.14 -0.78 4.65
CA ILE A 47 10.72 0.01 5.82
C ILE A 47 11.86 0.13 6.85
N ARG A 48 12.60 -0.96 7.07
CA ARG A 48 13.76 -0.98 7.97
C ARG A 48 14.89 -0.08 7.50
N LYS A 49 15.16 -0.03 6.20
CA LYS A 49 16.20 0.85 5.63
C LYS A 49 15.83 2.34 5.75
N GLN A 50 14.54 2.65 5.75
CA GLN A 50 14.01 4.02 5.78
C GLN A 50 13.62 4.49 7.20
N GLU A 51 14.08 3.80 8.24
CA GLU A 51 13.89 4.17 9.66
C GLU A 51 12.43 4.27 10.14
N PHE A 52 11.47 3.71 9.40
CA PHE A 52 10.09 3.62 9.86
C PHE A 52 9.94 2.61 11.01
N SER A 53 9.16 2.97 12.03
CA SER A 53 8.92 2.14 13.23
C SER A 53 7.80 1.11 13.06
N GLY A 54 7.07 1.12 11.95
CA GLY A 54 5.96 0.21 11.70
C GLY A 54 5.21 0.58 10.42
N ILE A 55 4.27 -0.28 10.03
CA ILE A 55 3.41 -0.04 8.87
C ILE A 55 1.98 -0.55 9.07
N LEU A 56 1.08 0.13 8.37
CA LEU A 56 -0.29 -0.26 8.09
C LEU A 56 -0.38 -0.46 6.57
N ALA A 57 -0.42 -1.71 6.12
CA ALA A 57 -0.59 -2.03 4.71
C ALA A 57 -2.08 -2.31 4.44
N VAL A 58 -2.72 -1.44 3.66
CA VAL A 58 -4.13 -1.54 3.28
C VAL A 58 -4.23 -1.83 1.79
N ASN A 59 -5.04 -2.82 1.42
CA ASN A 59 -5.36 -3.07 0.02
C ASN A 59 -6.58 -2.24 -0.37
N LEU A 60 -6.40 -1.28 -1.30
CA LEU A 60 -7.53 -0.53 -1.87
C LEU A 60 -8.27 -1.35 -2.94
N PHE A 61 -7.54 -2.20 -3.67
CA PHE A 61 -8.06 -3.08 -4.70
C PHE A 61 -7.34 -4.44 -4.64
N SER A 62 -8.09 -5.55 -4.56
CA SER A 62 -7.53 -6.91 -4.55
C SER A 62 -8.16 -7.77 -5.65
N SER A 63 -7.34 -8.25 -6.58
CA SER A 63 -7.73 -9.19 -7.64
C SER A 63 -7.43 -10.65 -7.33
N THR A 64 -6.86 -10.95 -6.15
CA THR A 64 -6.19 -12.23 -5.84
C THR A 64 -7.04 -13.49 -6.02
N LYS A 65 -8.37 -13.39 -6.00
CA LYS A 65 -9.28 -14.52 -6.25
C LYS A 65 -10.31 -14.27 -7.37
N ILE A 66 -10.20 -13.15 -8.07
CA ILE A 66 -11.12 -12.80 -9.15
C ILE A 66 -10.54 -13.33 -10.46
N LYS A 67 -11.26 -14.22 -11.13
CA LYS A 67 -10.88 -14.76 -12.44
C LYS A 67 -11.28 -13.76 -13.53
N GLY A 68 -10.34 -13.41 -14.41
CA GLY A 68 -10.60 -12.51 -15.54
C GLY A 68 -9.36 -11.74 -15.99
N THR A 69 -9.50 -10.92 -17.04
CA THR A 69 -8.50 -9.91 -17.41
C THR A 69 -8.63 -8.71 -16.46
N ALA A 70 -7.56 -7.93 -16.29
CA ALA A 70 -7.56 -6.75 -15.41
C ALA A 70 -8.73 -5.78 -15.68
N GLN A 71 -9.15 -5.65 -16.95
CA GLN A 71 -10.29 -4.84 -17.39
C GLN A 71 -11.66 -5.39 -16.94
N SER A 72 -11.78 -6.72 -16.83
CA SER A 72 -13.03 -7.41 -16.48
C SER A 72 -13.25 -7.58 -14.98
N LEU A 73 -12.30 -7.14 -14.14
CA LEU A 73 -12.40 -7.24 -12.69
C LEU A 73 -13.42 -6.21 -12.17
N THR A 74 -14.62 -6.69 -11.83
CA THR A 74 -15.72 -5.89 -11.25
C THR A 74 -15.78 -5.97 -9.73
N GLY A 75 -15.02 -6.87 -9.11
CA GLY A 75 -14.80 -6.92 -7.67
C GLY A 75 -13.40 -6.44 -7.30
N GLY A 76 -13.14 -6.25 -6.00
CA GLY A 76 -11.79 -5.97 -5.50
C GLY A 76 -11.72 -4.95 -4.37
N SER A 77 -12.80 -4.21 -4.13
CA SER A 77 -13.08 -3.54 -2.85
C SER A 77 -14.52 -3.83 -2.43
N ASP A 78 -14.81 -3.53 -1.18
CA ASP A 78 -16.17 -3.48 -0.62
C ASP A 78 -16.28 -2.27 0.34
N ASP A 79 -17.44 -2.13 0.98
CA ASP A 79 -17.68 -1.04 1.94
C ASP A 79 -16.69 -1.08 3.12
N GLN A 80 -16.20 -2.26 3.50
CA GLN A 80 -15.24 -2.43 4.59
C GLN A 80 -13.85 -1.91 4.22
N THR A 81 -13.47 -1.92 2.93
CA THR A 81 -12.19 -1.37 2.46
C THR A 81 -11.98 0.09 2.91
N PHE A 82 -13.02 0.92 2.80
CA PHE A 82 -12.93 2.33 3.21
C PHE A 82 -13.01 2.51 4.72
N THR A 83 -13.86 1.75 5.43
CA THR A 83 -13.89 1.77 6.90
C THR A 83 -12.52 1.42 7.51
N VAL A 84 -11.83 0.44 6.94
CA VAL A 84 -10.47 0.07 7.35
C VAL A 84 -9.46 1.17 7.02
N SER A 85 -9.59 1.80 5.85
CA SER A 85 -8.73 2.92 5.46
C SER A 85 -8.88 4.10 6.41
N GLU A 86 -10.10 4.48 6.77
CA GLU A 86 -10.38 5.56 7.74
C GLU A 86 -9.80 5.26 9.12
N THR A 87 -9.93 4.01 9.57
CA THR A 87 -9.33 3.56 10.84
C THR A 87 -7.81 3.74 10.83
N CYS A 88 -7.15 3.38 9.73
CA CYS A 88 -5.70 3.57 9.57
C CYS A 88 -5.31 5.05 9.50
N LEU A 89 -6.12 5.88 8.85
CA LEU A 89 -5.88 7.31 8.71
C LEU A 89 -6.06 8.09 10.03
N ALA A 90 -6.83 7.53 10.98
CA ALA A 90 -7.02 8.10 12.32
C ALA A 90 -5.84 7.83 13.27
N GLU A 91 -4.88 7.00 12.89
CA GLU A 91 -3.71 6.67 13.72
C GLU A 91 -2.81 7.89 13.94
N LYS A 92 -2.67 8.31 15.20
CA LYS A 92 -1.97 9.56 15.57
C LYS A 92 -0.49 9.59 15.17
N GLN A 93 0.12 8.41 14.99
CA GLN A 93 1.53 8.24 14.66
C GLN A 93 1.78 8.14 13.14
N LEU A 94 0.76 8.33 12.30
CA LEU A 94 0.90 8.28 10.84
C LEU A 94 1.74 9.46 10.33
N THR A 95 2.95 9.16 9.86
CA THR A 95 3.90 10.16 9.34
C THR A 95 3.86 10.28 7.82
N GLU A 96 3.69 9.17 7.11
CA GLU A 96 3.64 9.12 5.64
C GLU A 96 2.55 8.17 5.13
N ILE A 97 2.01 8.49 3.95
CA ILE A 97 1.06 7.65 3.21
C ILE A 97 1.73 7.30 1.88
N ILE A 98 2.02 6.02 1.66
CA ILE A 98 2.68 5.54 0.44
C ILE A 98 1.66 4.80 -0.40
N ILE A 99 1.45 5.28 -1.63
CA ILE A 99 0.56 4.69 -2.62
C ILE A 99 1.38 3.84 -3.57
N GLY A 100 1.26 2.52 -3.45
CA GLY A 100 1.85 1.54 -4.37
C GLY A 100 0.81 1.10 -5.40
N VAL A 101 1.06 1.36 -6.68
CA VAL A 101 0.11 1.12 -7.77
C VAL A 101 0.82 0.51 -8.97
N ASP A 102 0.13 -0.38 -9.67
CA ASP A 102 0.63 -0.97 -10.92
C ASP A 102 -0.16 -0.44 -12.13
N SER A 103 0.17 -0.95 -13.31
CA SER A 103 -0.54 -0.79 -14.58
C SER A 103 -2.05 -1.04 -14.51
N ILE A 104 -2.57 -1.64 -13.44
CA ILE A 104 -4.01 -1.84 -13.24
C ILE A 104 -4.82 -0.53 -13.28
N LEU A 105 -4.25 0.60 -12.82
CA LEU A 105 -4.93 1.90 -12.91
C LEU A 105 -5.14 2.39 -14.34
N ARG A 106 -4.37 1.87 -15.30
CA ARG A 106 -4.52 2.21 -16.73
C ARG A 106 -5.59 1.36 -17.42
N THR A 107 -5.97 0.25 -16.80
CA THR A 107 -6.80 -0.78 -17.43
C THR A 107 -8.10 -1.04 -16.70
N ASN A 108 -8.26 -0.54 -15.47
CA ASN A 108 -9.43 -0.77 -14.64
C ASN A 108 -9.94 0.54 -14.02
N GLU A 109 -11.11 1.00 -14.49
CA GLU A 109 -11.77 2.22 -14.02
C GLU A 109 -12.21 2.13 -12.54
N LEU A 110 -12.54 0.93 -12.05
CA LEU A 110 -12.92 0.74 -10.64
C LEU A 110 -11.72 0.98 -9.71
N ALA A 111 -10.55 0.42 -10.03
CA ALA A 111 -9.32 0.63 -9.29
C ALA A 111 -8.91 2.11 -9.29
N LYS A 112 -9.09 2.80 -10.43
CA LYS A 112 -8.87 4.24 -10.53
C LYS A 112 -9.83 5.03 -9.64
N LYS A 113 -11.13 4.76 -9.72
CA LYS A 113 -12.16 5.42 -8.92
C LYS A 113 -11.93 5.21 -7.41
N GLN A 114 -11.50 4.02 -7.00
CA GLN A 114 -11.17 3.75 -5.60
C GLN A 114 -9.99 4.58 -5.11
N LEU A 115 -8.92 4.70 -5.91
CA LEU A 115 -7.78 5.54 -5.56
C LEU A 115 -8.18 7.02 -5.44
N GLU A 116 -8.99 7.52 -6.37
CA GLU A 116 -9.52 8.88 -6.35
C GLU A 116 -10.40 9.12 -5.11
N THR A 117 -11.28 8.15 -4.80
CA THR A 117 -12.14 8.19 -3.61
C THR A 117 -11.31 8.20 -2.33
N PHE A 118 -10.32 7.30 -2.22
CA PHE A 118 -9.39 7.27 -1.09
C PHE A 118 -8.65 8.60 -0.92
N TYR A 119 -8.12 9.16 -2.01
CA TYR A 119 -7.41 10.44 -1.95
C TYR A 119 -8.34 11.61 -1.56
N ALA A 120 -9.61 11.55 -1.95
CA ALA A 120 -10.62 12.54 -1.55
C ALA A 120 -10.90 12.53 -0.04
N LEU A 121 -10.82 11.36 0.63
CA LEU A 121 -10.98 11.23 2.08
C LEU A 121 -9.84 11.89 2.88
N LEU A 122 -8.68 12.11 2.26
CA LEU A 122 -7.53 12.67 2.95
C LEU A 122 -7.71 14.15 3.28
N SER A 123 -7.40 14.51 4.53
CA SER A 123 -7.28 15.91 4.95
C SER A 123 -6.16 16.63 4.19
N THR A 124 -6.19 17.97 4.16
CA THR A 124 -5.13 18.78 3.54
C THR A 124 -3.74 18.47 4.10
N LYS A 125 -3.64 18.15 5.40
CA LYS A 125 -2.38 17.71 6.02
C LYS A 125 -1.94 16.36 5.46
N GLN A 126 -2.83 15.37 5.45
CA GLN A 126 -2.53 14.02 4.95
C GLN A 126 -2.16 14.02 3.47
N LYS A 127 -2.81 14.84 2.64
CA LYS A 127 -2.47 14.99 1.21
C LYS A 127 -1.01 15.40 1.00
N LYS A 128 -0.44 16.21 1.89
CA LYS A 128 0.99 16.59 1.85
C LYS A 128 1.94 15.46 2.27
N GLN A 129 1.43 14.48 3.01
CA GLN A 129 2.16 13.28 3.43
C GLN A 129 2.08 12.14 2.40
N VAL A 130 1.32 12.32 1.31
CA VAL A 130 1.18 11.31 0.26
C VAL A 130 2.38 11.29 -0.66
N LYS A 131 2.94 10.10 -0.79
CA LYS A 131 3.96 9.74 -1.77
C LYS A 131 3.46 8.63 -2.66
N VAL A 132 3.92 8.62 -3.91
CA VAL A 132 3.65 7.54 -4.87
C VAL A 132 4.91 6.73 -5.06
N PHE A 133 4.77 5.42 -4.99
CA PHE A 133 5.85 4.48 -5.16
C PHE A 133 6.19 4.31 -6.65
N VAL A 134 7.46 4.49 -6.98
CA VAL A 134 7.94 4.52 -8.37
C VAL A 134 9.23 3.72 -8.54
N ASP A 135 9.55 3.36 -9.78
CA ASP A 135 10.88 2.88 -10.14
C ASP A 135 11.87 4.03 -10.37
N GLU A 136 13.10 3.69 -10.76
CA GLU A 136 14.19 4.63 -11.04
C GLU A 136 13.87 5.62 -12.18
N GLU A 137 12.97 5.24 -13.09
CA GLU A 137 12.50 6.07 -14.20
C GLU A 137 11.28 6.93 -13.80
N GLU A 138 10.91 6.92 -12.51
CA GLU A 138 9.72 7.56 -11.95
C GLU A 138 8.39 7.04 -12.51
N HIS A 139 8.38 5.81 -13.03
CA HIS A 139 7.14 5.13 -13.39
C HIS A 139 6.49 4.51 -12.15
N PRO A 140 5.16 4.66 -11.97
CA PRO A 140 4.46 4.01 -10.88
C PRO A 140 4.66 2.50 -10.93
N THR A 141 4.91 1.91 -9.77
CA THR A 141 5.18 0.49 -9.70
C THR A 141 4.60 -0.15 -8.45
N HIS A 142 4.37 -1.46 -8.54
CA HIS A 142 3.95 -2.23 -7.39
C HIS A 142 5.17 -2.41 -6.44
N PRO A 143 5.01 -2.31 -5.11
CA PRO A 143 6.08 -2.54 -4.12
C PRO A 143 6.70 -3.95 -4.16
N LEU A 144 6.19 -4.83 -5.02
CA LEU A 144 6.64 -6.20 -5.21
C LEU A 144 7.30 -6.42 -6.57
N ALA A 145 7.35 -5.42 -7.44
CA ALA A 145 7.98 -5.54 -8.74
C ALA A 145 9.49 -5.81 -8.55
N PRO A 146 10.10 -6.77 -9.27
CA PRO A 146 11.52 -7.10 -9.10
C PRO A 146 12.47 -5.89 -9.23
N LYS A 147 12.13 -4.96 -10.12
CA LYS A 147 12.90 -3.74 -10.39
C LYS A 147 13.05 -2.78 -9.20
N VAL A 148 12.25 -2.92 -8.14
CA VAL A 148 12.32 -2.07 -6.93
C VAL A 148 12.62 -2.84 -5.64
N TRP A 149 13.10 -4.08 -5.75
CA TRP A 149 13.43 -4.85 -4.54
C TRP A 149 14.61 -4.28 -3.77
N TYR A 150 15.54 -3.64 -4.45
CA TYR A 150 16.78 -3.14 -3.87
C TYR A 150 16.65 -1.72 -3.31
N GLU A 151 15.94 -0.86 -4.03
CA GLU A 151 15.76 0.54 -3.68
C GLU A 151 14.32 0.98 -3.88
N TRP A 152 13.83 1.76 -2.91
CA TRP A 152 12.47 2.26 -2.85
C TRP A 152 12.48 3.76 -3.10
N CYS A 153 11.99 4.16 -4.28
CA CYS A 153 11.91 5.55 -4.72
C CYS A 153 10.48 6.06 -4.60
N TYR A 154 10.36 7.36 -4.36
CA TYR A 154 9.07 8.02 -4.25
C TYR A 154 9.05 9.38 -4.93
N ILE A 155 7.88 9.73 -5.44
CA ILE A 155 7.56 11.10 -5.84
C ILE A 155 6.35 11.61 -5.08
N SER A 156 6.18 12.93 -5.04
CA SER A 156 4.96 13.51 -4.51
C SER A 156 3.77 13.14 -5.38
N TYR A 157 2.59 13.03 -4.76
CA TYR A 157 1.34 12.78 -5.49
C TYR A 157 1.07 13.83 -6.58
N ALA A 158 1.45 15.09 -6.34
CA ALA A 158 1.32 16.15 -7.33
C ALA A 158 2.24 15.95 -8.56
N GLN A 159 3.48 15.48 -8.36
CA GLN A 159 4.38 15.14 -9.47
C GLN A 159 3.85 13.95 -10.28
N TYR A 160 3.33 12.93 -9.60
CA TYR A 160 2.73 11.76 -10.24
C TYR A 160 1.64 12.15 -11.26
N TRP A 161 0.68 13.00 -10.85
CA TRP A 161 -0.40 13.46 -11.73
C TRP A 161 0.06 14.35 -12.88
N LYS A 162 1.11 15.16 -12.68
CA LYS A 162 1.69 15.94 -13.78
C LYS A 162 2.30 15.04 -14.86
N LYS A 163 2.97 13.95 -14.46
CA LYS A 163 3.65 13.01 -15.36
C LYS A 163 2.71 11.98 -15.98
N ASN A 164 1.58 11.69 -15.33
CA ASN A 164 0.57 10.76 -15.83
C ASN A 164 -0.75 11.51 -16.06
N PRO A 165 -0.86 12.36 -17.10
CA PRO A 165 -2.07 13.13 -17.38
C PRO A 165 -3.27 12.29 -17.86
N MET A 166 -3.32 10.99 -17.54
CA MET A 166 -4.40 10.03 -17.85
C MET A 166 -5.76 10.38 -17.19
N THR A 167 -5.90 11.59 -16.64
CA THR A 167 -7.10 12.16 -15.99
C THR A 167 -7.52 13.53 -16.52
N LYS A 168 -6.92 14.08 -17.58
CA LYS A 168 -7.58 15.18 -18.29
C LYS A 168 -8.75 14.64 -19.12
N GLY A 169 -9.87 14.43 -18.44
CA GLY A 169 -11.11 13.97 -19.03
C GLY A 169 -12.24 13.91 -18.01
N VAL A 170 -12.63 15.07 -17.48
CA VAL A 170 -14.02 15.59 -17.54
C VAL A 170 -13.91 17.10 -17.74
#